data_AF-A0A0K2U8Y3-F1
#
_entry.id   AF-A0A0K2U8Y3-F1
#
_cell.length_a   1.000
_cell.length_b   1.000
_cell.length_c   1.000
_cell.angle_alpha   90.00
_cell.angle_beta   90.00
_cell.angle_gamma   90.00
#
_symmetry.space_group_name_H-M   'P 1'
#
loop_
_entity.id
_entity.type
_entity.pdbx_description
1 polymer ?
#
loop_
_entity_poly.entity_id
_entity_poly.type
_entity_poly.pdbx_seq_one_letter_code
_entity_poly.pdbx_strand_id
1 'polypeptide(L)'
;SGVREAFNPHAVLHILTVGIGEIIIQGLESGTFIAMDSTGKVYGEEDPRDDRVRFMEHVHGNYVTYLNKKYAHMGWYLALKQSGSPKRGELTSYPWPQKAILFTYRDPYPKSIPAIQLRNQHGYLLRLKDLKVTGTRDTNDECSIFELLPGNDEGVFRIHCIENDSYIAMGRDGNLYGHKDSSNPDTLFIQHSHERFFEYLSHRWAQSGWYLAIKKNGLTKKGKKTFFPPHQNAILFEHLDPSVRENP
;
A
#
# COMPACT_ATOMS: atom_id res chain seq x y z
N SER A 1 17.04 -6.41 8.92
CA SER A 1 16.21 -7.62 8.73
C SER A 1 14.95 -7.22 7.98
N GLY A 2 14.24 -8.17 7.37
CA GLY A 2 12.91 -7.94 6.81
C GLY A 2 11.88 -7.70 7.92
N VAL A 3 10.90 -6.87 7.59
CA VAL A 3 9.77 -6.47 8.43
C VAL A 3 8.47 -6.86 7.72
N ARG A 4 7.35 -6.94 8.46
CA ARG A 4 6.05 -7.30 7.86
C ARG A 4 5.19 -6.08 7.56
N GLU A 5 5.46 -4.98 8.24
CA GLU A 5 4.83 -3.68 8.08
C GLU A 5 5.25 -3.04 6.73
N ALA A 6 4.31 -2.66 5.87
CA ALA A 6 4.60 -2.02 4.57
C ALA A 6 5.36 -0.72 4.74
N PHE A 7 5.06 0.02 5.80
CA PHE A 7 5.58 1.35 6.02
C PHE A 7 6.35 1.34 7.34
N ASN A 8 7.58 0.85 7.26
CA ASN A 8 8.56 0.97 8.33
C ASN A 8 9.70 1.86 7.81
N PRO A 9 10.03 2.98 8.46
CA PRO A 9 11.08 3.87 8.00
C PRO A 9 12.44 3.15 7.90
N HIS A 10 12.69 2.14 8.75
CA HIS A 10 13.90 1.30 8.71
C HIS A 10 13.91 0.29 7.55
N ALA A 11 12.80 0.14 6.81
CA ALA A 11 12.67 -0.75 5.66
C ALA A 11 12.72 0.01 4.32
N VAL A 12 12.88 1.33 4.36
CA VAL A 12 13.07 2.15 3.16
C VAL A 12 14.51 2.01 2.68
N LEU A 13 14.67 1.49 1.47
CA LEU A 13 15.97 1.28 0.84
C LEU A 13 16.12 2.19 -0.38
N HIS A 14 17.29 2.80 -0.51
CA HIS A 14 17.69 3.56 -1.68
C HIS A 14 18.64 2.70 -2.54
N ILE A 15 18.25 2.42 -3.77
CA ILE A 15 19.06 1.67 -4.73
C ILE A 15 19.83 2.67 -5.60
N LEU A 16 21.15 2.57 -5.58
CA LEU A 16 22.05 3.43 -6.31
C LEU A 16 22.77 2.62 -7.38
N THR A 17 22.62 3.01 -8.65
CA THR A 17 23.36 2.41 -9.76
C THR A 17 24.81 2.90 -9.75
N VAL A 18 25.76 1.96 -9.75
CA VAL A 18 27.20 2.26 -9.76
C VAL A 18 27.91 1.69 -11.00
N GLY A 19 27.19 0.95 -11.84
CA GLY A 19 27.68 0.38 -13.09
C GLY A 19 26.56 -0.29 -13.88
N ILE A 20 26.88 -0.89 -15.03
CA ILE A 20 25.88 -1.59 -15.85
C ILE A 20 25.36 -2.80 -15.10
N GLY A 21 24.08 -2.74 -14.70
CA GLY A 21 23.43 -3.77 -13.88
C GLY A 21 23.99 -3.90 -12.47
N GLU A 22 24.92 -3.03 -12.07
CA GLU A 22 25.58 -3.08 -10.76
C GLU A 22 25.04 -1.96 -9.87
N ILE A 23 24.64 -2.33 -8.67
CA ILE A 23 24.03 -1.45 -7.69
C ILE A 23 24.68 -1.59 -6.31
N ILE A 24 24.45 -0.58 -5.48
CA ILE A 24 24.57 -0.66 -4.03
C ILE A 24 23.20 -0.33 -3.41
N ILE A 25 22.88 -0.94 -2.27
CA ILE A 25 21.57 -0.80 -1.62
C ILE A 25 21.79 -0.17 -0.25
N GLN A 26 21.31 1.06 -0.05
CA GLN A 26 21.46 1.82 1.19
C GLN A 26 20.18 1.79 2.02
N GLY A 27 20.28 1.54 3.33
CA GLY A 27 19.18 1.81 4.26
C GLY A 27 19.04 3.31 4.47
N LEU A 28 17.89 3.89 4.10
CA LEU A 28 17.71 5.35 4.09
C LEU A 28 17.86 5.94 5.49
N GLU A 29 17.32 5.27 6.51
CA GLU A 29 17.36 5.76 7.89
C GLU A 29 18.71 5.54 8.58
N SER A 30 19.35 4.39 8.37
CA SER A 30 20.65 4.10 9.01
C SER A 30 21.84 4.67 8.25
N GLY A 31 21.69 5.02 6.97
CA GLY A 31 22.77 5.45 6.09
C GLY A 31 23.73 4.33 5.65
N THR A 32 23.63 3.12 6.23
CA THR A 32 24.49 1.97 5.95
C THR A 32 24.06 1.21 4.69
N PHE A 33 25.00 0.57 4.02
CA PHE A 33 24.79 -0.25 2.82
C PHE A 33 24.65 -1.73 3.16
N ILE A 34 23.79 -2.44 2.43
CA ILE A 34 23.71 -3.90 2.54
C ILE A 34 25.02 -4.49 2.02
N ALA A 35 25.67 -5.34 2.81
CA ALA A 35 26.88 -6.07 2.45
C ALA A 35 26.74 -7.56 2.75
N MET A 36 27.57 -8.38 2.10
CA MET A 36 27.69 -9.81 2.39
C MET A 36 29.16 -10.17 2.65
N ASP A 37 29.44 -10.89 3.73
CA ASP A 37 30.81 -11.33 4.04
C ASP A 37 31.17 -12.67 3.38
N SER A 38 32.42 -13.11 3.55
CA SER A 38 32.94 -14.36 2.97
C SER A 38 32.32 -15.63 3.57
N THR A 39 31.53 -15.49 4.63
CA THR A 39 30.76 -16.59 5.21
C THR A 39 29.32 -16.59 4.69
N GLY A 40 28.94 -15.62 3.85
CA GLY A 40 27.58 -15.46 3.34
C GLY A 40 26.66 -14.71 4.30
N LYS A 41 27.16 -14.17 5.43
CA LYS A 41 26.35 -13.38 6.36
C LYS A 41 26.10 -12.00 5.77
N VAL A 42 24.83 -11.57 5.81
CA VAL A 42 24.40 -10.23 5.40
C VAL A 42 24.45 -9.28 6.59
N TYR A 43 24.98 -8.08 6.40
CA TYR A 43 25.15 -7.05 7.42
C TYR A 43 25.07 -5.63 6.82
N GLY A 44 25.07 -4.61 7.67
CA GLY A 44 25.18 -3.21 7.25
C GLY A 44 26.64 -2.75 7.28
N GLU A 45 27.10 -2.14 6.20
CA GLU A 45 28.45 -1.58 6.02
C GLU A 45 28.36 -0.06 5.85
N GLU A 46 29.30 0.69 6.43
CA GLU A 46 29.32 2.16 6.35
C GLU A 46 30.03 2.66 5.10
N ASP A 47 31.09 1.97 4.63
CA ASP A 47 31.85 2.41 3.46
C ASP A 47 31.19 1.95 2.14
N PRO A 48 30.61 2.87 1.32
CA PRO A 48 30.03 2.52 0.02
C PRO A 48 31.05 1.99 -0.99
N ARG A 49 32.35 2.15 -0.72
CA ARG A 49 33.43 1.70 -1.60
C ARG A 49 33.83 0.25 -1.34
N ASP A 50 33.35 -0.40 -0.27
CA ASP A 50 33.64 -1.80 0.01
C ASP A 50 33.12 -2.70 -1.13
N ASP A 51 33.90 -3.71 -1.53
CA ASP A 51 33.53 -4.59 -2.64
C ASP A 51 32.34 -5.51 -2.30
N ARG A 52 32.06 -5.72 -1.01
CA ARG A 52 30.98 -6.55 -0.47
C ARG A 52 29.61 -5.90 -0.57
N VAL A 53 29.52 -4.58 -0.80
CA VAL A 53 28.24 -3.86 -0.95
C VAL A 53 27.68 -3.89 -2.37
N ARG A 54 28.43 -4.45 -3.33
CA ARG A 54 28.09 -4.43 -4.76
C ARG A 54 27.25 -5.65 -5.14
N PHE A 55 26.10 -5.40 -5.76
CA PHE A 55 25.19 -6.45 -6.25
C PHE A 55 24.90 -6.25 -7.74
N MET A 56 24.76 -7.35 -8.46
CA MET A 56 24.22 -7.39 -9.81
C MET A 56 22.71 -7.58 -9.74
N GLU A 57 21.98 -6.62 -10.30
CA GLU A 57 20.53 -6.64 -10.40
C GLU A 57 20.09 -7.38 -11.66
N HIS A 58 19.20 -8.36 -11.51
CA HIS A 58 18.60 -9.09 -12.62
C HIS A 58 17.08 -9.17 -12.48
N VAL A 59 16.39 -8.72 -13.54
CA VAL A 59 14.92 -8.77 -13.64
C VAL A 59 14.49 -10.12 -14.22
N HIS A 60 13.58 -10.80 -13.53
CA HIS A 60 13.00 -12.09 -13.90
C HIS A 60 11.47 -11.99 -13.85
N GLY A 61 10.86 -11.58 -14.98
CA GLY A 61 9.42 -11.33 -15.05
C GLY A 61 9.01 -10.20 -14.11
N ASN A 62 8.15 -10.49 -13.13
CA ASN A 62 7.67 -9.51 -12.14
C ASN A 62 8.59 -9.39 -10.91
N TYR A 63 9.70 -10.12 -10.89
CA TYR A 63 10.61 -10.15 -9.75
C TYR A 63 11.99 -9.62 -10.12
N VAL A 64 12.73 -9.18 -9.11
CA VAL A 64 14.14 -8.81 -9.21
C VAL A 64 14.96 -9.66 -8.24
N THR A 65 16.19 -9.98 -8.64
CA THR A 65 17.19 -10.67 -7.81
C THR A 65 18.46 -9.84 -7.70
N TYR A 66 19.19 -10.02 -6.60
CA TYR A 66 20.42 -9.29 -6.32
C TYR A 66 21.56 -10.27 -6.04
N LEU A 67 22.41 -10.53 -7.03
CA LEU A 67 23.57 -11.41 -6.92
C LEU A 67 24.75 -10.62 -6.36
N ASN A 68 25.36 -11.03 -5.24
CA ASN A 68 26.53 -10.33 -4.73
C ASN A 68 27.68 -10.44 -5.75
N LYS A 69 28.24 -9.32 -6.21
CA LYS A 69 29.22 -9.30 -7.30
C LYS A 69 30.50 -10.03 -6.94
N LYS A 70 30.99 -9.86 -5.71
CA LYS A 70 32.20 -10.54 -5.21
C LYS A 70 32.04 -12.05 -5.14
N TYR A 71 30.86 -12.51 -4.72
CA TYR A 71 30.53 -13.93 -4.56
C TYR A 71 29.69 -14.50 -5.71
N ALA A 72 29.69 -13.83 -6.87
CA ALA A 72 28.88 -14.22 -8.02
C ALA A 72 29.20 -15.63 -8.52
N HIS A 73 30.49 -16.00 -8.52
CA HIS A 73 30.97 -17.34 -8.89
C HIS A 73 30.46 -18.46 -7.98
N MET A 74 29.98 -18.13 -6.77
CA MET A 74 29.35 -19.08 -5.84
C MET A 74 27.81 -19.08 -5.94
N GLY A 75 27.21 -18.18 -6.75
CA GLY A 75 25.76 -18.04 -6.88
C GLY A 75 25.09 -17.48 -5.62
N TRP A 76 25.74 -16.54 -4.93
CA TRP A 76 25.24 -15.99 -3.66
C TRP A 76 24.38 -14.75 -3.85
N TYR A 77 23.09 -14.90 -3.59
CA TYR A 77 22.10 -13.84 -3.73
C TYR A 77 21.76 -13.23 -2.37
N LEU A 78 21.35 -11.97 -2.37
CA LEU A 78 20.60 -11.41 -1.25
C LEU A 78 19.29 -12.19 -1.08
N ALA A 79 18.94 -12.53 0.15
CA ALA A 79 17.76 -13.33 0.43
C ALA A 79 17.22 -13.10 1.83
N LEU A 80 15.91 -13.30 1.98
CA LEU A 80 15.21 -13.31 3.28
C LEU A 80 14.60 -14.67 3.54
N LYS A 81 14.73 -15.16 4.78
CA LYS A 81 13.96 -16.30 5.27
C LYS A 81 12.50 -15.90 5.48
N GLN A 82 11.61 -16.87 5.58
CA GLN A 82 10.20 -16.64 5.97
C GLN A 82 10.06 -15.94 7.34
N SER A 83 11.08 -16.08 8.20
CA SER A 83 11.17 -15.37 9.49
C SER A 83 11.51 -13.88 9.37
N GLY A 84 11.81 -13.37 8.17
CA GLY A 84 12.31 -12.01 7.94
C GLY A 84 13.81 -11.85 8.19
N SER A 85 14.50 -12.84 8.77
CA SER A 85 15.95 -12.77 8.93
C SER A 85 16.66 -12.96 7.58
N PRO A 86 17.83 -12.31 7.34
CA PRO A 86 18.62 -12.60 6.15
C PRO A 86 18.98 -14.08 6.05
N LYS A 87 18.88 -14.63 4.84
CA LYS A 87 19.37 -15.96 4.53
C LYS A 87 20.83 -15.84 4.11
N ARG A 88 21.67 -16.77 4.59
CA ARG A 88 23.09 -16.76 4.27
C ARG A 88 23.31 -17.11 2.79
N GLY A 89 24.28 -16.47 2.15
CA GLY A 89 24.55 -16.58 0.70
C GLY A 89 24.81 -18.02 0.25
N GLU A 90 25.51 -18.83 1.04
CA GLU A 90 25.80 -20.23 0.70
C GLU A 90 24.54 -21.11 0.61
N LEU A 91 23.41 -20.63 1.11
CA LEU A 91 22.13 -21.34 1.09
C LEU A 91 21.20 -20.85 -0.02
N THR A 92 21.65 -19.94 -0.90
CA THR A 92 20.82 -19.36 -1.97
C THR A 92 20.99 -20.01 -3.33
N SER A 93 22.07 -20.77 -3.54
CA SER A 93 22.43 -21.35 -4.85
C SER A 93 21.66 -22.63 -5.20
N TYR A 94 21.23 -23.43 -4.21
CA TYR A 94 20.52 -24.69 -4.44
C TYR A 94 19.44 -24.96 -3.37
N PRO A 95 18.26 -25.52 -3.75
CA PRO A 95 17.76 -25.74 -5.11
C PRO A 95 17.44 -24.41 -5.83
N TRP A 96 17.43 -24.37 -7.16
CA TRP A 96 17.14 -23.14 -7.91
C TRP A 96 15.90 -23.29 -8.82
N PRO A 97 15.02 -22.28 -8.94
CA PRO A 97 15.01 -21.00 -8.21
C PRO A 97 14.34 -21.10 -6.82
N GLN A 98 14.79 -20.29 -5.85
CA GLN A 98 14.17 -20.19 -4.51
C GLN A 98 13.29 -18.95 -4.41
N LYS A 99 12.12 -19.06 -3.76
CA LYS A 99 11.28 -17.87 -3.48
C LYS A 99 11.98 -16.82 -2.60
N ALA A 100 12.96 -17.24 -1.78
CA ALA A 100 13.68 -16.38 -0.83
C ALA A 100 14.59 -15.33 -1.47
N ILE A 101 14.93 -15.47 -2.76
CA ILE A 101 15.80 -14.55 -3.52
C ILE A 101 15.02 -13.59 -4.43
N LEU A 102 13.69 -13.74 -4.50
CA LEU A 102 12.83 -12.97 -5.40
C LEU A 102 12.24 -11.77 -4.64
N PHE A 103 12.52 -10.56 -5.11
CA PHE A 103 12.00 -9.31 -4.56
C PHE A 103 11.09 -8.61 -5.56
N THR A 104 10.27 -7.68 -5.07
CA THR A 104 9.47 -6.77 -5.90
C THR A 104 9.69 -5.35 -5.40
N TYR A 105 9.77 -4.39 -6.32
CA TYR A 105 9.72 -2.99 -5.93
C TYR A 105 8.38 -2.65 -5.30
N ARG A 106 8.44 -1.86 -4.24
CA ARG A 106 7.27 -1.17 -3.67
C ARG A 106 7.64 0.29 -3.48
N ASP A 107 6.64 1.16 -3.65
CA ASP A 107 6.82 2.56 -3.28
C ASP A 107 7.07 2.64 -1.76
N PRO A 108 8.17 3.27 -1.32
CA PRO A 108 8.56 3.31 0.10
C PRO A 108 7.62 4.17 0.94
N TYR A 109 6.87 5.06 0.28
CA TYR A 109 5.84 5.88 0.88
C TYR A 109 4.51 5.61 0.17
N PRO A 110 3.41 5.50 0.92
CA PRO A 110 2.09 5.47 0.30
C PRO A 110 1.89 6.79 -0.43
N LYS A 111 1.84 6.73 -1.76
CA LYS A 111 1.48 7.90 -2.57
C LYS A 111 0.01 8.22 -2.30
N SER A 112 -0.27 9.46 -1.94
CA SER A 112 -1.65 9.96 -1.97
C SER A 112 -2.20 9.76 -3.37
N ILE A 113 -3.42 9.23 -3.51
CA ILE A 113 -4.10 9.25 -4.79
C ILE A 113 -4.74 10.65 -4.92
N PRO A 114 -4.22 11.53 -5.81
CA PRO A 114 -4.76 12.87 -5.93
C PRO A 114 -6.14 12.81 -6.59
N ALA A 115 -7.09 13.56 -6.02
CA ALA A 115 -8.43 13.84 -6.56
C ALA A 115 -9.11 12.67 -7.30
N ILE A 116 -9.94 11.91 -6.59
CA ILE A 116 -10.75 10.82 -7.11
C ILE A 116 -12.23 11.01 -6.77
N GLN A 117 -13.11 10.44 -7.59
CA GLN A 117 -14.50 10.19 -7.25
C GLN A 117 -14.74 8.70 -7.06
N LEU A 118 -15.52 8.34 -6.03
CA LEU A 118 -15.84 6.95 -5.69
C LEU A 118 -17.28 6.61 -6.08
N ARG A 119 -17.49 5.94 -7.21
CA ARG A 119 -18.83 5.57 -7.69
C ARG A 119 -19.19 4.14 -7.30
N ASN A 120 -20.27 3.94 -6.54
CA ASN A 120 -20.72 2.59 -6.25
C ASN A 120 -21.49 1.94 -7.42
N GLN A 121 -21.73 0.64 -7.35
CA GLN A 121 -22.49 -0.08 -8.39
C GLN A 121 -23.99 0.28 -8.47
N HIS A 122 -24.51 1.11 -7.56
CA HIS A 122 -25.85 1.70 -7.71
C HIS A 122 -25.83 3.04 -8.49
N GLY A 123 -24.65 3.45 -8.97
CA GLY A 123 -24.42 4.65 -9.74
C GLY A 123 -24.33 5.93 -8.90
N TYR A 124 -24.08 5.82 -7.59
CA TYR A 124 -23.89 7.00 -6.73
C TYR A 124 -22.41 7.24 -6.46
N LEU A 125 -21.98 8.47 -6.66
CA LEU A 125 -20.72 8.99 -6.13
C LEU A 125 -20.85 9.14 -4.61
N LEU A 126 -19.82 8.75 -3.87
CA LEU A 126 -19.68 9.09 -2.46
C LEU A 126 -19.68 10.62 -2.32
N ARG A 127 -20.37 11.14 -1.31
CA ARG A 127 -20.46 12.56 -1.03
C ARG A 127 -20.29 12.82 0.45
N LEU A 128 -19.45 13.77 0.80
CA LEU A 128 -19.34 14.31 2.14
C LEU A 128 -19.66 15.81 2.12
N LYS A 129 -20.86 16.18 2.58
CA LYS A 129 -21.29 17.58 2.67
C LYS A 129 -21.84 17.85 4.06
N ASP A 130 -21.42 18.94 4.69
CA ASP A 130 -21.86 19.34 6.04
C ASP A 130 -21.67 18.21 7.07
N LEU A 131 -20.52 17.52 7.03
CA LEU A 131 -20.20 16.34 7.84
C LEU A 131 -21.17 15.15 7.68
N LYS A 132 -22.01 15.16 6.65
CA LYS A 132 -22.95 14.10 6.33
C LYS A 132 -22.48 13.31 5.12
N VAL A 133 -22.34 12.00 5.31
CA VAL A 133 -22.00 11.07 4.23
C VAL A 133 -23.27 10.59 3.54
N THR A 134 -23.32 10.74 2.21
CA THR A 134 -24.42 10.31 1.35
C THR A 134 -23.89 9.90 -0.03
N GLY A 135 -24.78 9.51 -0.93
CA GLY A 135 -24.51 9.35 -2.35
C GLY A 135 -25.14 10.46 -3.17
N THR A 136 -24.44 10.90 -4.22
CA THR A 136 -24.95 11.84 -5.24
C THR A 136 -24.81 11.24 -6.64
N ARG A 137 -25.59 11.73 -7.59
CA ARG A 137 -25.41 11.42 -9.03
C ARG A 137 -24.92 12.62 -9.82
N ASP A 138 -24.79 13.76 -9.17
CA ASP A 138 -24.21 14.96 -9.77
C ASP A 138 -22.69 14.75 -9.86
N THR A 139 -22.19 14.59 -11.07
CA THR A 139 -20.77 14.39 -11.36
C THR A 139 -19.94 15.64 -11.13
N ASN A 140 -20.59 16.82 -11.02
CA ASN A 140 -19.92 18.10 -10.75
C ASN A 140 -19.97 18.48 -9.26
N ASP A 141 -20.46 17.62 -8.37
CA ASP A 141 -20.53 17.90 -6.94
C ASP A 141 -19.12 17.89 -6.32
N GLU A 142 -18.58 19.06 -5.98
CA GLU A 142 -17.23 19.21 -5.40
C GLU A 142 -17.06 18.43 -4.09
N CYS A 143 -18.15 18.27 -3.32
CA CYS A 143 -18.20 17.44 -2.11
C CYS A 143 -18.12 15.92 -2.38
N SER A 144 -17.97 15.50 -3.65
CA SER A 144 -17.76 14.12 -4.07
C SER A 144 -16.32 13.82 -4.50
N ILE A 145 -15.43 14.82 -4.45
CA ILE A 145 -14.02 14.69 -4.80
C ILE A 145 -13.21 14.45 -3.52
N PHE A 146 -12.39 13.41 -3.55
CA PHE A 146 -11.59 12.98 -2.41
C PHE A 146 -10.13 12.77 -2.77
N GLU A 147 -9.26 12.82 -1.78
CA GLU A 147 -7.92 12.23 -1.85
C GLU A 147 -7.82 11.06 -0.86
N LEU A 148 -7.06 10.02 -1.23
CA LEU A 148 -6.73 8.94 -0.30
C LEU A 148 -5.41 9.25 0.38
N LEU A 149 -5.47 9.65 1.65
CA LEU A 149 -4.29 9.99 2.44
C LEU A 149 -3.86 8.82 3.31
N PRO A 150 -2.57 8.49 3.39
CA PRO A 150 -2.11 7.37 4.20
C PRO A 150 -2.46 7.50 5.69
N GLY A 151 -2.73 6.34 6.27
CA GLY A 151 -2.86 6.10 7.70
C GLY A 151 -1.49 5.88 8.35
N ASN A 152 -1.52 5.62 9.67
CA ASN A 152 -0.30 5.30 10.41
C ASN A 152 0.12 3.83 10.20
N ASP A 153 -0.80 2.97 9.76
CA ASP A 153 -0.61 1.52 9.59
C ASP A 153 -0.55 1.13 8.10
N GLU A 154 0.11 0.02 7.78
CA GLU A 154 0.19 -0.54 6.42
C GLU A 154 -1.19 -0.73 5.77
N GLY A 155 -1.34 -0.24 4.53
CA GLY A 155 -2.55 -0.44 3.74
C GLY A 155 -3.78 0.29 4.28
N VAL A 156 -3.61 1.07 5.37
CA VAL A 156 -4.65 1.90 5.96
C VAL A 156 -4.53 3.32 5.40
N PHE A 157 -5.66 3.95 5.09
CA PHE A 157 -5.74 5.34 4.62
C PHE A 157 -7.00 6.01 5.15
N ARG A 158 -7.09 7.31 4.87
CA ARG A 158 -8.22 8.18 5.11
C ARG A 158 -8.80 8.62 3.78
N ILE A 159 -10.11 8.71 3.72
CA ILE A 159 -10.82 9.27 2.56
C ILE A 159 -11.12 10.73 2.91
N HIS A 160 -10.25 11.63 2.46
CA HIS A 160 -10.33 13.07 2.74
C HIS A 160 -11.09 13.78 1.64
N CYS A 161 -12.09 14.55 2.01
CA CYS A 161 -12.85 15.41 1.12
C CYS A 161 -12.14 16.75 1.01
N ILE A 162 -11.77 17.11 -0.22
CA ILE A 162 -10.98 18.30 -0.51
C ILE A 162 -11.79 19.57 -0.20
N GLU A 163 -13.05 19.60 -0.61
CA GLU A 163 -13.91 20.80 -0.57
C GLU A 163 -14.12 21.35 0.86
N ASN A 164 -14.26 20.47 1.85
CA ASN A 164 -14.59 20.88 3.22
C ASN A 164 -13.56 20.46 4.27
N ASP A 165 -12.37 20.06 3.82
CA ASP A 165 -11.24 19.62 4.65
C ASP A 165 -11.68 18.68 5.78
N SER A 166 -12.33 17.58 5.40
CA SER A 166 -12.87 16.63 6.35
C SER A 166 -12.81 15.20 5.84
N TYR A 167 -12.83 14.24 6.75
CA TYR A 167 -12.62 12.82 6.48
C TYR A 167 -13.91 12.04 6.62
N ILE A 168 -14.08 11.01 5.79
CA ILE A 168 -15.09 9.97 6.04
C ILE A 168 -14.67 9.19 7.30
N ALA A 169 -15.63 8.93 8.19
CA ALA A 169 -15.44 8.15 9.40
C ALA A 169 -16.59 7.15 9.61
N MET A 170 -16.33 6.08 10.38
CA MET A 170 -17.36 5.10 10.76
C MET A 170 -17.43 4.88 12.27
N GLY A 171 -18.58 5.20 12.86
CA GLY A 171 -18.80 5.12 14.29
C GLY A 171 -19.18 3.72 14.77
N ARG A 172 -19.22 3.53 16.09
CA ARG A 172 -19.57 2.26 16.76
C ARG A 172 -20.96 1.70 16.46
N ASP A 173 -21.87 2.55 16.02
CA ASP A 173 -23.22 2.16 15.60
C ASP A 173 -23.28 1.71 14.13
N GLY A 174 -22.15 1.81 13.42
CA GLY A 174 -21.98 1.51 12.01
C GLY A 174 -22.42 2.64 11.09
N ASN A 175 -22.75 3.82 11.61
CA ASN A 175 -23.08 4.97 10.77
C ASN A 175 -21.81 5.62 10.22
N LEU A 176 -21.88 6.02 8.94
CA LEU A 176 -20.87 6.86 8.30
C LEU A 176 -21.15 8.34 8.62
N TYR A 177 -20.09 9.08 8.91
CA TYR A 177 -20.15 10.51 9.21
C TYR A 177 -18.87 11.22 8.75
N GLY A 178 -18.90 12.54 8.68
CA GLY A 178 -17.71 13.36 8.43
C GLY A 178 -17.02 13.77 9.72
N HIS A 179 -15.69 13.82 9.72
CA HIS A 179 -14.91 14.28 10.86
C HIS A 179 -13.79 15.22 10.40
N LYS A 180 -13.51 16.31 11.13
CA LYS A 180 -12.45 17.25 10.74
C LYS A 180 -11.06 16.86 11.19
N ASP A 181 -10.96 16.20 12.34
CA ASP A 181 -9.65 15.84 12.90
C ASP A 181 -9.20 14.48 12.36
N SER A 182 -8.04 14.48 11.71
CA SER A 182 -7.38 13.31 11.13
C SER A 182 -6.84 12.35 12.18
N SER A 183 -6.64 12.79 13.42
CA SER A 183 -6.21 11.94 14.52
C SER A 183 -7.31 10.95 14.94
N ASN A 184 -8.56 11.18 14.54
CA ASN A 184 -9.67 10.31 14.88
C ASN A 184 -9.52 8.94 14.19
N PRO A 185 -9.37 7.86 14.95
CA PRO A 185 -9.17 6.52 14.39
C PRO A 185 -10.39 5.95 13.65
N ASP A 186 -11.58 6.53 13.78
CA ASP A 186 -12.76 6.14 12.99
C ASP A 186 -12.60 6.51 11.50
N THR A 187 -11.65 7.39 11.15
CA THR A 187 -11.41 7.85 9.77
C THR A 187 -10.55 6.88 8.95
N LEU A 188 -10.09 5.79 9.56
CA LEU A 188 -9.14 4.85 8.97
C LEU A 188 -9.87 3.70 8.25
N PHE A 189 -9.48 3.45 7.01
CA PHE A 189 -10.03 2.40 6.15
C PHE A 189 -8.91 1.57 5.52
N ILE A 190 -9.20 0.31 5.20
CA ILE A 190 -8.38 -0.60 4.42
C ILE A 190 -9.08 -0.79 3.05
N GLN A 191 -8.31 -0.74 1.97
CA GLN A 191 -8.79 -0.91 0.60
C GLN A 191 -8.53 -2.34 0.18
N HIS A 192 -9.57 -3.02 -0.26
CA HIS A 192 -9.44 -4.29 -0.95
C HIS A 192 -9.83 -4.10 -2.42
N SER A 193 -8.99 -4.57 -3.34
CA SER A 193 -9.33 -4.65 -4.76
C SER A 193 -10.06 -5.95 -5.04
N HIS A 194 -11.20 -5.88 -5.72
CA HIS A 194 -11.95 -7.01 -6.23
C HIS A 194 -12.24 -6.78 -7.73
N GLU A 195 -11.48 -7.44 -8.59
CA GLU A 195 -11.50 -7.22 -10.04
C GLU A 195 -11.26 -5.74 -10.40
N ARG A 196 -12.29 -5.06 -10.93
CA ARG A 196 -12.27 -3.62 -11.26
C ARG A 196 -12.80 -2.72 -10.14
N PHE A 197 -13.29 -3.30 -9.05
CA PHE A 197 -13.92 -2.57 -7.95
C PHE A 197 -13.03 -2.53 -6.73
N PHE A 198 -13.34 -1.60 -5.84
CA PHE A 198 -12.70 -1.42 -4.56
C PHE A 198 -13.73 -1.47 -3.44
N GLU A 199 -13.35 -2.10 -2.33
CA GLU A 199 -14.10 -2.15 -1.09
C GLU A 199 -13.30 -1.44 0.00
N TYR A 200 -13.99 -0.70 0.87
CA TYR A 200 -13.37 0.10 1.92
C TYR A 200 -13.80 -0.41 3.28
N LEU A 201 -12.98 -1.26 3.89
CA LEU A 201 -13.21 -1.84 5.21
C LEU A 201 -12.81 -0.83 6.28
N SER A 202 -13.68 -0.55 7.25
CA SER A 202 -13.28 0.27 8.40
C SER A 202 -12.18 -0.44 9.18
N HIS A 203 -11.04 0.23 9.38
CA HIS A 203 -9.90 -0.33 10.10
C HIS A 203 -10.29 -0.71 11.54
N ARG A 204 -10.98 0.20 12.24
CA ARG A 204 -11.47 -0.03 13.61
C ARG A 204 -12.45 -1.20 13.72
N TRP A 205 -13.27 -1.42 12.70
CA TRP A 205 -14.32 -2.45 12.70
C TRP A 205 -14.01 -3.61 11.75
N ALA A 206 -12.73 -3.82 11.43
CA ALA A 206 -12.29 -4.81 10.44
C ALA A 206 -12.72 -6.23 10.81
N GLN A 207 -12.61 -6.60 12.10
CA GLN A 207 -13.04 -7.91 12.60
C GLN A 207 -14.54 -8.16 12.45
N SER A 208 -15.34 -7.10 12.34
CA SER A 208 -16.79 -7.19 12.12
C SER A 208 -17.19 -7.13 10.65
N GLY A 209 -16.23 -6.93 9.72
CA GLY A 209 -16.48 -6.84 8.29
C GLY A 209 -17.34 -5.63 7.89
N TRP A 210 -17.13 -4.48 8.53
CA TRP A 210 -17.92 -3.28 8.25
C TRP A 210 -17.28 -2.43 7.17
N TYR A 211 -17.96 -2.33 6.04
CA TYR A 211 -17.51 -1.61 4.86
C TYR A 211 -18.25 -0.28 4.72
N LEU A 212 -17.59 0.69 4.11
CA LEU A 212 -18.24 1.89 3.58
C LEU A 212 -19.26 1.46 2.53
N ALA A 213 -20.48 2.00 2.62
CA ALA A 213 -21.55 1.55 1.73
C ALA A 213 -22.63 2.61 1.48
N ILE A 214 -23.11 2.65 0.23
CA ILE A 214 -24.22 3.49 -0.22
C ILE A 214 -25.34 2.58 -0.75
N LYS A 215 -26.56 2.77 -0.29
CA LYS A 215 -27.74 1.98 -0.71
C LYS A 215 -28.23 2.44 -2.09
N LYS A 216 -29.12 1.64 -2.70
CA LYS A 216 -29.82 1.99 -3.96
C LYS A 216 -30.60 3.31 -3.94
N ASN A 217 -30.91 3.84 -2.75
CA ASN A 217 -31.61 5.12 -2.57
C ASN A 217 -30.67 6.30 -2.25
N GLY A 218 -29.36 6.15 -2.44
CA GLY A 218 -28.38 7.21 -2.20
C GLY A 218 -28.05 7.48 -0.73
N LEU A 219 -28.72 6.82 0.22
CA LEU A 219 -28.38 6.94 1.64
C LEU A 219 -27.32 5.91 2.04
N THR A 220 -26.56 6.21 3.08
CA THR A 220 -25.57 5.27 3.61
C THR A 220 -26.21 4.01 4.17
N LYS A 221 -25.48 2.90 4.07
CA LYS A 221 -25.82 1.63 4.69
C LYS A 221 -24.97 1.48 5.97
N LYS A 222 -25.59 1.05 7.07
CA LYS A 222 -24.87 0.82 8.32
C LYS A 222 -23.85 -0.31 8.13
N GLY A 223 -22.63 -0.14 8.66
CA GLY A 223 -21.55 -1.14 8.60
C GLY A 223 -21.97 -2.52 9.09
N LYS A 224 -22.81 -2.59 10.14
CA LYS A 224 -23.42 -3.85 10.64
C LYS A 224 -24.18 -4.67 9.60
N LYS A 225 -24.53 -4.07 8.45
CA LYS A 225 -25.30 -4.69 7.37
C LYS A 225 -24.48 -4.91 6.10
N THR A 226 -23.16 -4.72 6.13
CA THR A 226 -22.31 -4.80 4.93
C THR A 226 -21.53 -6.10 4.82
N PHE A 227 -21.32 -6.83 5.92
CA PHE A 227 -20.58 -8.08 5.91
C PHE A 227 -21.27 -9.19 5.10
N PHE A 228 -22.61 -9.23 5.11
CA PHE A 228 -23.38 -10.27 4.42
C PHE A 228 -24.61 -9.69 3.68
N PRO A 229 -24.91 -10.14 2.44
CA PRO A 229 -24.05 -11.01 1.61
C PRO A 229 -22.70 -10.35 1.26
N PRO A 230 -21.66 -11.11 0.91
CA PRO A 230 -20.40 -10.50 0.45
C PRO A 230 -20.60 -9.80 -0.91
N HIS A 231 -19.71 -8.86 -1.24
CA HIS A 231 -19.64 -8.19 -2.55
C HIS A 231 -20.97 -7.55 -3.01
N GLN A 232 -21.72 -6.96 -2.07
CA GLN A 232 -22.94 -6.23 -2.41
C GLN A 232 -22.63 -5.03 -3.29
N ASN A 233 -23.51 -4.71 -4.25
CA ASN A 233 -23.42 -3.49 -5.05
C ASN A 233 -23.29 -2.19 -4.21
N ALA A 234 -23.74 -2.22 -2.95
CA ALA A 234 -23.62 -1.11 -2.03
C ALA A 234 -22.19 -0.83 -1.55
N ILE A 235 -21.29 -1.83 -1.55
CA ILE A 235 -19.92 -1.76 -1.01
C ILE A 235 -18.84 -1.72 -2.09
N LEU A 236 -19.20 -1.96 -3.35
CA LEU A 236 -18.28 -2.01 -4.48
C LEU A 236 -18.21 -0.65 -5.17
N PHE A 237 -17.02 -0.06 -5.24
CA PHE A 237 -16.76 1.26 -5.82
C PHE A 237 -15.77 1.21 -6.97
N GLU A 238 -16.00 2.02 -8.00
CA GLU A 238 -15.03 2.35 -9.04
C GLU A 238 -14.34 3.67 -8.69
N HIS A 239 -13.07 3.81 -9.03
CA HIS A 239 -12.36 5.09 -9.02
C HIS A 239 -12.58 5.79 -10.35
N LEU A 240 -13.05 7.03 -10.31
CA LEU A 240 -13.18 7.89 -11.48
C LEU A 240 -12.25 9.08 -11.35
N ASP A 241 -11.70 9.50 -12.49
CA ASP A 241 -10.94 10.74 -12.60
C ASP A 241 -11.93 11.92 -12.74
N PRO A 242 -11.99 12.85 -11.76
CA PRO A 242 -12.90 13.99 -11.80
C PRO A 242 -12.61 14.97 -12.94
N SER A 243 -11.43 14.91 -13.56
CA SER A 243 -11.07 15.75 -14.72
C SER A 243 -11.67 15.24 -16.03
N VAL A 244 -11.98 13.95 -16.12
CA VAL A 244 -12.56 13.31 -17.31
C VAL A 244 -14.08 13.43 -17.23
N ARG A 245 -14.62 14.49 -17.83
CA ARG A 245 -16.07 14.67 -17.94
C ARG A 245 -16.64 13.60 -18.88
N GLU A 246 -17.52 12.73 -18.37
CA GLU A 246 -18.39 11.93 -19.24
C GLU A 246 -19.32 12.91 -19.98
N ASN A 247 -19.11 13.08 -21.29
CA ASN A 247 -20.07 13.80 -22.13
C ASN A 247 -21.40 13.04 -22.12
N PRO A 248 -22.54 13.75 -22.02
CA PRO A 248 -23.87 13.14 -21.98
C PRO A 248 -24.22 12.34 -23.24
#